data_AF-A0A383CKU7-F1
#
_entry.id   AF-A0A383CKU7-F1
#
_cell.length_a   1.000
_cell.length_b   1.000
_cell.length_c   1.000
_cell.angle_alpha   90.00
_cell.angle_beta   90.00
_cell.angle_gamma   90.00
#
_symmetry.space_group_name_H-M   'P 1'
#
loop_
_entity.id
_entity.type
_entity.pdbx_description
1 polymer ?
#
loop_
_entity_poly.entity_id
_entity_poly.type
_entity_poly.pdbx_seq_one_letter_code
_entity_poly.pdbx_strand_id
1 'polypeptide(L)' 'MNTCIIGASGYSGRELVSLLAVHPDICLSAVTSRSLTGIPVGVALPRMRGKAQSLSFSSP' A
#
# COMPACT_ATOMS: atom_id res chain seq x y z
N MET A 1 13.87 2.34 -6.53
CA MET A 1 13.53 0.97 -7.02
C MET A 1 12.01 0.78 -7.01
N ASN A 2 11.42 0.22 -8.07
CA ASN A 2 9.97 -0.04 -8.12
C ASN A 2 9.64 -1.30 -7.32
N THR A 3 8.66 -1.20 -6.43
CA THR A 3 8.32 -2.26 -5.49
C THR A 3 6.82 -2.50 -5.45
N CYS A 4 6.42 -3.78 -5.33
CA CYS A 4 5.04 -4.20 -5.17
C CYS A 4 4.91 -5.06 -3.91
N ILE A 5 3.80 -4.91 -3.19
CA ILE A 5 3.46 -5.76 -2.04
C ILE A 5 2.24 -6.62 -2.40
N ILE A 6 2.43 -7.93 -2.44
CA ILE A 6 1.33 -8.89 -2.60
C ILE A 6 0.77 -9.24 -1.23
N GLY A 7 -0.55 -9.17 -1.06
CA GLY A 7 -1.20 -9.43 0.23
C GLY A 7 -1.05 -8.29 1.23
N ALA A 8 -1.05 -7.04 0.75
CA ALA A 8 -0.85 -5.84 1.55
C ALA A 8 -1.95 -5.58 2.61
N SER A 9 -3.03 -6.36 2.62
CA SER A 9 -4.10 -6.27 3.62
C SER A 9 -3.77 -6.95 4.95
N GLY A 10 -2.81 -7.89 4.98
CA GLY A 10 -2.33 -8.53 6.21
C GLY A 10 -1.51 -7.57 7.08
N TYR A 11 -1.31 -7.89 8.36
CA TYR A 11 -0.59 -7.01 9.29
C TYR A 11 0.82 -6.64 8.82
N SER A 12 1.64 -7.64 8.44
CA SER A 12 2.98 -7.40 7.91
C SER A 12 2.94 -6.60 6.61
N GLY A 13 1.98 -6.88 5.73
CA GLY A 13 1.78 -6.12 4.50
C GLY A 13 1.48 -4.65 4.77
N ARG A 14 0.64 -4.36 5.76
CA ARG A 14 0.31 -2.98 6.18
C ARG A 14 1.51 -2.23 6.73
N GLU A 15 2.34 -2.88 7.55
CA GLU A 15 3.58 -2.27 8.06
C GLU A 15 4.57 -1.99 6.92
N LEU A 16 4.75 -2.94 5.99
CA LEU A 16 5.57 -2.72 4.80
C LEU A 16 5.06 -1.55 3.95
N VAL A 17 3.74 -1.45 3.72
CA VAL A 17 3.15 -0.28 3.04
C VAL A 17 3.52 1.01 3.77
N SER A 18 3.47 1.02 5.09
CA SER A 18 3.70 2.23 5.89
C SER A 18 5.16 2.66 5.91
N LEU A 19 6.09 1.71 5.88
CA LEU A 19 7.52 1.97 5.77
C LEU A 19 7.90 2.40 4.35
N LEU A 20 7.47 1.64 3.34
CA LEU A 20 7.94 1.80 1.97
C LEU A 20 7.27 2.97 1.22
N ALA A 21 6.02 3.31 1.55
CA ALA A 21 5.32 4.42 0.88
C ALA A 21 5.92 5.81 1.17
N VAL A 22 6.77 5.93 2.20
CA VAL A 22 7.44 7.19 2.56
C VAL A 22 8.97 7.09 2.47
N HIS A 23 9.48 5.96 1.96
CA HIS A 23 10.92 5.73 1.90
C HIS A 23 11.52 6.49 0.70
N PRO A 24 12.59 7.29 0.88
CA PRO A 24 13.09 8.20 -0.17
C PRO A 24 13.58 7.47 -1.44
N ASP A 25 14.16 6.28 -1.29
CA ASP A 25 14.76 5.54 -2.42
C ASP A 25 13.85 4.49 -3.06
N ILE A 26 12.62 4.35 -2.56
CA ILE A 26 11.69 3.30 -2.98
C ILE A 26 10.41 3.93 -3.54
N CYS A 27 10.03 3.48 -4.72
CA CYS A 27 8.74 3.77 -5.30
C CYS A 27 7.84 2.56 -5.07
N LEU A 28 6.95 2.65 -4.08
CA LEU A 28 5.90 1.64 -3.88
C LEU A 28 4.85 1.83 -4.98
N SER A 29 4.98 1.09 -6.08
CA SER A 29 4.19 1.29 -7.29
C SER A 29 2.86 0.54 -7.28
N ALA A 30 2.74 -0.52 -6.50
CA ALA A 30 1.53 -1.32 -6.41
C ALA A 30 1.38 -2.03 -5.06
N VAL A 31 0.13 -2.22 -4.64
CA VAL A 31 -0.24 -3.04 -3.48
C VAL A 31 -1.44 -3.88 -3.87
N THR A 32 -1.43 -5.17 -3.56
CA THR A 32 -2.50 -6.07 -3.97
C THR A 32 -3.23 -6.67 -2.78
N SER A 33 -4.53 -6.88 -2.94
CA SER A 33 -5.38 -7.57 -1.97
C SER A 33 -6.66 -8.06 -2.64
N ARG A 34 -7.01 -9.32 -2.39
CA ARG A 34 -8.30 -9.90 -2.82
C ARG A 34 -9.49 -9.27 -2.11
N SER A 35 -9.35 -8.91 -0.83
CA SER A 35 -10.44 -8.40 0.01
C SER A 35 -10.62 -6.89 -0.04
N LEU A 36 -9.61 -6.15 -0.51
CA LEU A 36 -9.61 -4.68 -0.49
C LEU A 36 -9.49 -4.07 -1.90
N THR A 37 -9.62 -4.86 -2.97
CA THR A 37 -9.48 -4.37 -4.35
C THR A 37 -10.34 -3.12 -4.59
N GLY A 38 -9.75 -2.10 -5.23
CA GLY A 38 -10.37 -0.81 -5.51
C GLY A 38 -10.37 0.17 -4.34
N ILE A 39 -10.08 -0.27 -3.12
CA ILE A 39 -10.06 0.60 -1.94
C ILE A 39 -8.76 1.43 -1.93
N PRO A 40 -8.81 2.74 -1.70
CA PRO A 40 -7.60 3.54 -1.52
C PRO A 40 -6.83 3.15 -0.25
N VAL A 41 -5.50 3.19 -0.29
CA VAL A 41 -4.65 2.82 0.85
C VAL A 41 -4.94 3.70 2.07
N GLY A 42 -5.14 5.01 1.90
CA GLY A 42 -5.48 5.91 3.01
C GLY A 42 -6.87 5.66 3.65
N VAL A 43 -7.76 4.94 2.96
CA VAL A 43 -9.05 4.50 3.51
C VAL A 43 -8.85 3.25 4.37
N ALA A 44 -8.13 2.25 3.87
CA ALA A 44 -7.89 1.00 4.58
C ALA A 44 -6.85 1.12 5.71
N LEU A 45 -5.89 2.05 5.59
CA LEU A 45 -4.85 2.35 6.58
C LEU A 45 -4.94 3.84 6.94
N PRO A 46 -5.70 4.23 7.98
CA PRO A 46 -5.89 5.64 8.34
C PRO A 46 -4.60 6.42 8.58
N ARG A 47 -3.55 5.76 9.10
CA ARG A 47 -2.22 6.35 9.30
C ARG A 47 -1.48 6.77 8.01
N MET A 48 -1.94 6.28 6.86
CA MET A 48 -1.40 6.58 5.53
C MET A 48 -2.14 7.70 4.81
N ARG A 49 -3.17 8.29 5.43
CA ARG A 49 -3.83 9.49 4.90
C ARG A 49 -2.80 10.60 4.71
N GLY A 50 -2.84 11.24 3.53
CA GLY A 50 -1.87 12.26 3.15
C GLY A 50 -0.54 11.75 2.59
N LYS A 51 -0.16 10.49 2.87
CA LYS A 51 1.16 9.92 2.50
C LYS A 51 1.14 9.00 1.26
N ALA A 52 0.04 8.29 1.03
CA ALA A 52 -0.10 7.33 -0.08
C ALA A 52 -1.37 7.60 -0.92
N GLN A 53 -1.58 8.85 -1.31
CA GLN A 53 -2.86 9.32 -1.89
C GLN A 53 -3.15 8.72 -3.28
N SER A 54 -2.12 8.37 -4.04
CA SER A 54 -2.24 7.78 -5.38
C SER A 54 -2.33 6.25 -5.40
N LEU A 55 -2.23 5.60 -4.22
CA LEU A 55 -2.19 4.15 -4.10
C LEU A 55 -3.57 3.59 -3.72
N SER A 56 -4.03 2.64 -4.52
CA SER A 56 -5.22 1.81 -4.24
C SER A 56 -4.85 0.34 -4.34
N PHE A 57 -5.54 -0.50 -3.57
CA PHE A 57 -5.35 -1.94 -3.68
C PHE A 57 -5.87 -2.44 -5.03
N SER A 58 -5.07 -3.25 -5.72
CA SER A 58 -5.50 -3.97 -6.92
C SER A 58 -5.74 -5.45 -6.61
N SER A 59 -6.39 -6.16 -7.52
CA SER A 59 -6.26 -7.62 -7.56
C SER A 59 -4.79 -7.99 -7.84
N PRO A 60 -4.31 -9.15 -7.34
CA PRO A 60 -3.04 -9.71 -7.78
C PRO A 60 -3.00 -9.96 -9.28
#